data_AF-A0A1M4TBH7-F1
#
_entry.id   AF-A0A1M4TBH7-F1
#
_cell.length_a   1.000
_cell.length_b   1.000
_cell.length_c   1.000
_cell.angle_alpha   90.00
_cell.angle_beta   90.00
_cell.angle_gamma   90.00
#
_symmetry.space_group_name_H-M   'P 1'
#
loop_
_entity.id
_entity.type
_entity.pdbx_description
1 polymer ?
#
loop_
_entity_poly.entity_id
_entity_poly.type
_entity_poly.pdbx_seq_one_letter_code
_entity_poly.pdbx_strand_id
1 'polypeptide(L)'
;MKNKRIPFLIVILIIFSTLFTGCKTLDKLQVKLGFRNNDFEFIKEEKVDKIVIQSTRGTGFRFMVTDPITINEVYEFLSSASPAKTTTNLNSDYVFEMYMGDEVKKYNYVVGINKRGVGNFYDENHSYVVSKRLDNDIIRNLSFIRKPREFEKVYYPSILEVLTKNKDKLNEGNKKIGIDIEGDIDCAQYLLSVDLEDFKRKLQSIIPNASLMNRDRENYDVIVTVKNQGYKTTTFKTIITIEDKKEKSQTNYYVTCEYYGNDWNIKVDTKKPDSW
;
A
#
# COMPACT_ATOMS: atom_id res chain seq x y z
N MET A 1 -10.24 -5.30 66.74
CA MET A 1 -10.46 -5.48 65.29
C MET A 1 -9.99 -4.22 64.55
N LYS A 2 -8.86 -4.27 63.83
CA LYS A 2 -8.36 -3.11 63.05
C LYS A 2 -9.38 -2.77 61.97
N ASN A 3 -9.80 -1.50 61.91
CA ASN A 3 -10.82 -0.98 60.98
C ASN A 3 -10.40 -1.17 59.51
N LYS A 4 -10.69 -2.34 58.93
CA LYS A 4 -10.51 -2.65 57.50
C LYS A 4 -11.39 -1.79 56.56
N ARG A 5 -12.26 -0.93 57.12
CA ARG A 5 -13.17 -0.05 56.36
C ARG A 5 -12.49 1.21 55.80
N ILE A 6 -11.43 1.70 56.45
CA ILE A 6 -10.72 2.93 56.05
C ILE A 6 -9.94 2.76 54.73
N PRO A 7 -9.12 1.71 54.51
CA PRO A 7 -8.43 1.55 53.22
C PRO A 7 -9.41 1.29 52.06
N PHE A 8 -10.55 0.64 52.33
CA PHE A 8 -11.58 0.41 51.33
C PHE A 8 -12.28 1.70 50.88
N LEU A 9 -12.56 2.61 51.83
CA LEU A 9 -13.12 3.94 51.53
C LEU A 9 -12.14 4.80 50.73
N ILE A 10 -10.83 4.72 51.00
CA ILE A 10 -9.80 5.46 50.25
C ILE A 10 -9.72 4.96 48.79
N VAL A 11 -9.78 3.64 48.57
CA VAL A 11 -9.78 3.06 47.21
C VAL A 11 -11.03 3.47 46.45
N ILE A 12 -12.21 3.46 47.07
CA ILE A 12 -13.46 3.94 46.46
C ILE A 12 -13.39 5.43 46.12
N LEU A 13 -12.78 6.26 46.98
CA LEU A 13 -12.61 7.69 46.74
C LEU A 13 -11.66 7.97 45.57
N ILE A 14 -10.61 7.15 45.41
CA ILE A 14 -9.68 7.21 44.26
C ILE A 14 -10.38 6.75 42.98
N ILE A 15 -11.21 5.71 43.04
CA ILE A 15 -12.01 5.27 41.88
C ILE A 15 -13.02 6.36 41.50
N PHE A 16 -13.70 6.97 42.47
CA PHE A 16 -14.65 8.06 42.21
C PHE A 16 -13.99 9.34 41.69
N SER A 17 -12.76 9.66 42.11
CA SER A 17 -12.04 10.83 41.57
C SER A 17 -11.59 10.63 40.13
N THR A 18 -11.38 9.39 39.68
CA THR A 18 -11.15 9.07 38.26
C THR A 18 -12.42 9.12 37.40
N LEU A 19 -13.61 9.14 38.00
CA LEU A 19 -14.88 9.31 37.27
C LEU A 19 -15.17 10.79 36.93
N PHE A 20 -14.51 11.74 37.61
CA PHE A 20 -14.67 13.18 37.38
C PHE A 20 -13.54 13.84 36.57
N THR A 21 -12.56 13.06 36.09
CA THR A 21 -11.60 13.55 35.10
C THR A 21 -12.30 13.66 33.76
N GLY A 22 -12.79 14.86 33.43
CA GLY A 22 -13.41 15.13 32.13
C GLY A 22 -12.49 14.75 30.96
N CYS A 23 -13.06 14.37 29.82
CA CYS A 23 -12.35 13.90 28.62
C CYS A 23 -11.11 14.76 28.28
N LYS A 24 -11.18 16.08 28.46
CA LYS A 24 -10.08 17.03 28.23
C LYS A 24 -8.80 16.76 29.03
N THR A 25 -8.89 16.19 30.23
CA THR A 25 -7.72 15.88 31.07
C THR A 25 -7.08 14.56 30.63
N LEU A 26 -7.90 13.59 30.20
CA LEU A 26 -7.43 12.32 29.64
C LEU A 26 -6.77 12.53 28.28
N ASP A 27 -7.32 13.38 27.42
CA ASP A 27 -6.72 13.72 26.11
C ASP A 27 -5.35 14.40 26.29
N LYS A 28 -5.23 15.36 27.21
CA LYS A 28 -3.94 16.00 27.54
C LYS A 28 -2.91 15.00 28.07
N LEU A 29 -3.35 14.02 28.87
CA LEU A 29 -2.47 12.96 29.36
C LEU A 29 -2.04 12.03 28.23
N GLN A 30 -2.95 11.66 27.32
CA GLN A 30 -2.65 10.83 26.15
C GLN A 30 -1.69 11.52 25.18
N VAL A 31 -1.84 12.83 24.94
CA VAL A 31 -0.90 13.63 24.14
C VAL A 31 0.47 13.67 24.80
N LYS A 32 0.52 13.95 26.12
CA LYS A 32 1.79 13.98 26.88
C LYS A 32 2.49 12.62 26.93
N LEU A 33 1.73 11.53 26.93
CA LEU A 33 2.24 10.16 26.91
C LEU A 33 2.51 9.63 25.48
N GLY A 34 2.22 10.42 24.44
CA GLY A 34 2.46 10.07 23.03
C GLY A 34 1.46 9.08 22.42
N PHE A 35 0.33 8.84 23.08
CA PHE A 35 -0.76 7.99 22.57
C PHE A 35 -1.70 8.72 21.61
N ARG A 36 -1.68 10.06 21.60
CA ARG A 36 -2.39 10.91 20.64
C ARG A 36 -1.52 12.08 20.20
N ASN A 37 -1.76 12.58 19.01
CA ASN A 37 -1.21 13.86 18.54
C ASN A 37 -2.35 14.87 18.34
N ASN A 38 -2.03 16.17 18.42
CA ASN A 38 -3.00 17.23 18.18
C ASN A 38 -2.97 17.73 16.73
N ASP A 39 -2.09 17.20 15.90
CA ASP A 39 -1.77 17.75 14.58
C ASP A 39 -2.92 17.55 13.58
N PHE A 40 -3.87 16.65 13.92
CA PHE A 40 -5.06 16.37 13.13
C PHE A 40 -6.37 16.89 13.74
N GLU A 41 -6.32 17.65 14.84
CA GLU A 41 -7.54 18.24 15.45
C GLU A 41 -8.26 19.19 14.49
N PHE A 42 -7.53 19.81 13.54
CA PHE A 42 -8.10 20.64 12.49
C PHE A 42 -9.20 19.90 11.68
N ILE A 43 -9.13 18.58 11.56
CA ILE A 43 -10.16 17.80 10.85
C ILE A 43 -11.54 18.03 11.49
N LYS A 44 -11.59 18.17 12.82
CA LYS A 44 -12.80 18.49 13.57
C LYS A 44 -13.03 19.99 13.70
N GLU A 45 -11.99 20.76 14.02
CA GLU A 45 -12.09 22.18 14.34
C GLU A 45 -12.41 23.05 13.10
N GLU A 46 -11.70 22.80 12.00
CA GLU A 46 -11.84 23.50 10.72
C GLU A 46 -12.93 22.87 9.83
N LYS A 47 -13.61 21.83 10.32
CA LYS A 47 -14.71 21.12 9.66
C LYS A 47 -14.34 20.64 8.25
N VAL A 48 -13.39 19.70 8.18
CA VAL A 48 -13.11 18.99 6.93
C VAL A 48 -14.41 18.35 6.43
N ASP A 49 -14.84 18.77 5.24
CA ASP A 49 -16.11 18.33 4.62
C ASP A 49 -15.88 17.25 3.55
N LYS A 50 -14.63 17.12 3.09
CA LYS A 50 -14.24 16.20 2.03
C LYS A 50 -12.79 15.75 2.18
N ILE A 51 -12.57 14.43 2.11
CA ILE A 51 -11.24 13.83 1.99
C ILE A 51 -11.16 13.12 0.64
N VAL A 52 -10.14 13.44 -0.14
CA VAL A 52 -9.83 12.73 -1.39
C VAL A 52 -8.64 11.82 -1.14
N ILE A 53 -8.75 10.55 -1.52
CA ILE A 53 -7.65 9.59 -1.46
C ILE A 53 -7.36 9.13 -2.89
N GLN A 54 -6.17 9.47 -3.39
CA GLN A 54 -5.78 9.26 -4.78
C GLN A 54 -4.61 8.27 -4.84
N SER A 55 -4.72 7.20 -5.63
CA SER A 55 -3.56 6.34 -5.91
C SER A 55 -2.52 7.10 -6.72
N THR A 56 -1.24 6.94 -6.36
CA THR A 56 -0.10 7.53 -7.08
C THR A 56 0.25 6.79 -8.36
N ARG A 57 -0.15 5.51 -8.48
CA ARG A 57 0.15 4.63 -9.63
C ARG A 57 -1.03 4.46 -10.56
N GLY A 58 -2.24 4.38 -10.02
CA GLY A 58 -3.48 4.40 -10.79
C GLY A 58 -4.16 5.75 -10.66
N THR A 59 -3.81 6.75 -11.48
CA THR A 59 -4.38 8.10 -11.34
C THR A 59 -5.89 8.15 -11.57
N GLY A 60 -6.47 7.18 -12.29
CA GLY A 60 -7.92 7.00 -12.39
C GLY A 60 -8.58 6.45 -11.11
N PHE A 61 -7.79 6.01 -10.13
CA PHE A 61 -8.26 5.41 -8.90
C PHE A 61 -8.27 6.42 -7.76
N ARG A 62 -9.45 7.02 -7.57
CA ARG A 62 -9.71 8.11 -6.63
C ARG A 62 -10.93 7.81 -5.79
N PHE A 63 -10.81 8.01 -4.49
CA PHE A 63 -11.94 7.98 -3.56
C PHE A 63 -12.25 9.38 -3.07
N MET A 64 -13.54 9.68 -2.95
CA MET A 64 -14.01 10.89 -2.32
C MET A 64 -14.86 10.50 -1.12
N VAL A 65 -14.41 10.93 0.05
CA VAL A 65 -15.08 10.69 1.32
C VAL A 65 -15.72 12.00 1.75
N THR A 66 -17.05 12.05 1.73
CA THR A 66 -17.86 13.18 2.21
C THR A 66 -18.80 12.79 3.34
N ASP A 67 -18.90 11.49 3.64
CA ASP A 67 -19.68 10.98 4.75
C ASP A 67 -19.01 11.37 6.10
N PRO A 68 -19.72 12.10 6.99
CA PRO A 68 -19.14 12.57 8.24
C PRO A 68 -18.67 11.46 9.18
N ILE A 69 -19.31 10.28 9.14
CA ILE A 69 -18.91 9.14 9.99
C ILE A 69 -17.55 8.64 9.53
N THR A 70 -17.38 8.41 8.23
CA THR A 70 -16.11 7.97 7.65
C THR A 70 -15.00 9.01 7.83
N ILE A 71 -15.31 10.31 7.70
CA ILE A 71 -14.35 11.39 8.01
C ILE A 71 -13.91 11.34 9.49
N ASN A 72 -14.84 11.10 10.42
CA ASN A 72 -14.50 10.95 11.83
C ASN A 72 -13.63 9.69 12.08
N GLU A 73 -13.89 8.58 11.39
CA GLU A 73 -13.04 7.39 11.45
C GLU A 73 -11.60 7.67 10.97
N VAL A 74 -11.43 8.41 9.87
CA VAL A 74 -10.10 8.87 9.42
C VAL A 74 -9.42 9.68 10.52
N TYR A 75 -10.13 10.63 11.12
CA TYR A 75 -9.61 11.42 12.24
C TYR A 75 -9.20 10.54 13.43
N GLU A 76 -9.98 9.53 13.80
CA GLU A 76 -9.64 8.65 14.93
C GLU A 76 -8.35 7.88 14.65
N PHE A 77 -8.16 7.38 13.43
CA PHE A 77 -6.91 6.74 13.05
C PHE A 77 -5.73 7.71 13.09
N LEU A 78 -5.87 8.92 12.52
CA LEU A 78 -4.79 9.89 12.43
C LEU A 78 -4.45 10.53 13.77
N SER A 79 -5.43 10.86 14.61
CA SER A 79 -5.19 11.41 15.95
C SER A 79 -4.52 10.41 16.89
N SER A 80 -4.66 9.10 16.62
CA SER A 80 -3.93 8.03 17.34
C SER A 80 -2.52 7.75 16.77
N ALA A 81 -2.17 8.37 15.64
CA ALA A 81 -0.87 8.16 15.00
C ALA A 81 0.25 8.74 15.86
N SER A 82 1.38 8.06 15.90
CA SER A 82 2.55 8.52 16.64
C SER A 82 3.47 9.33 15.72
N PRO A 83 3.94 10.52 16.12
CA PRO A 83 4.95 11.26 15.37
C PRO A 83 6.22 10.41 15.16
N ALA A 84 6.75 10.45 13.95
CA ALA A 84 7.95 9.75 13.53
C ALA A 84 9.08 10.75 13.28
N LYS A 85 10.31 10.39 13.66
CA LYS A 85 11.50 11.19 13.37
C LYS A 85 11.98 11.04 11.93
N THR A 86 11.63 9.93 11.29
CA THR A 86 12.04 9.60 9.93
C THR A 86 10.86 9.10 9.14
N THR A 87 10.83 9.46 7.87
CA THR A 87 9.86 8.96 6.90
C THR A 87 10.43 7.73 6.19
N THR A 88 9.53 6.87 5.71
CA THR A 88 9.92 5.78 4.81
C THR A 88 10.59 6.31 3.53
N ASN A 89 11.55 5.56 3.01
CA ASN A 89 12.18 5.85 1.71
C ASN A 89 11.41 5.25 0.53
N LEU A 90 10.27 4.60 0.80
CA LEU A 90 9.41 4.04 -0.22
C LEU A 90 8.57 5.16 -0.86
N ASN A 91 8.30 5.02 -2.14
CA ASN A 91 7.36 5.88 -2.84
C ASN A 91 5.97 5.78 -2.18
N SER A 92 5.23 6.88 -2.15
CA SER A 92 3.84 6.86 -1.67
C SER A 92 2.96 5.97 -2.55
N ASP A 93 1.97 5.32 -1.92
CA ASP A 93 0.93 4.55 -2.58
C ASP A 93 -0.31 5.40 -2.83
N TYR A 94 -0.60 6.31 -1.89
CA TYR A 94 -1.73 7.21 -1.96
C TYR A 94 -1.34 8.64 -1.54
N VAL A 95 -2.10 9.60 -2.05
CA VAL A 95 -2.12 10.99 -1.57
C VAL A 95 -3.49 11.26 -0.98
N PHE A 96 -3.51 11.72 0.26
CA PHE A 96 -4.69 12.21 0.96
C PHE A 96 -4.76 13.73 0.79
N GLU A 97 -5.89 14.24 0.32
CA GLU A 97 -6.18 15.66 0.24
C GLU A 97 -7.40 15.95 1.14
N MET A 98 -7.17 16.69 2.22
CA MET A 98 -8.20 17.09 3.19
C MET A 98 -8.64 18.51 2.87
N TYR A 99 -9.90 18.68 2.50
CA TYR A 99 -10.47 19.97 2.09
C TYR A 99 -11.17 20.65 3.26
N MET A 100 -10.91 21.94 3.43
CA MET A 100 -11.55 22.83 4.41
C MET A 100 -11.99 24.09 3.65
N GLY A 101 -13.09 24.00 2.91
CA GLY A 101 -13.46 25.01 1.92
C GLY A 101 -12.44 25.07 0.78
N ASP A 102 -11.75 26.21 0.65
CA ASP A 102 -10.74 26.44 -0.40
C ASP A 102 -9.33 25.95 -0.01
N GLU A 103 -9.08 25.70 1.28
CA GLU A 103 -7.79 25.21 1.76
C GLU A 103 -7.71 23.68 1.63
N VAL A 104 -6.54 23.18 1.20
CA VAL A 104 -6.27 21.75 1.03
C VAL A 104 -4.97 21.36 1.72
N LYS A 105 -5.04 20.49 2.71
CA LYS A 105 -3.85 19.85 3.33
C LYS A 105 -3.59 18.51 2.66
N LYS A 106 -2.33 18.26 2.28
CA LYS A 106 -1.93 17.05 1.54
C LYS A 106 -0.97 16.19 2.34
N TYR A 107 -1.22 14.88 2.34
CA TYR A 107 -0.36 13.89 2.98
C TYR A 107 -0.11 12.71 2.05
N ASN A 108 1.13 12.30 1.95
CA ASN A 108 1.53 11.04 1.32
C ASN A 108 1.30 9.88 2.28
N TYR A 109 0.91 8.73 1.73
CA TYR A 109 0.68 7.52 2.49
C TYR A 109 1.32 6.28 1.84
N VAL A 110 2.02 5.47 2.64
CA VAL A 110 2.56 4.16 2.25
C VAL A 110 1.88 3.07 3.07
N VAL A 111 1.24 2.14 2.38
CA VAL A 111 0.48 1.04 2.97
C VAL A 111 1.43 -0.03 3.52
N GLY A 112 1.06 -0.66 4.64
CA GLY A 112 1.72 -1.89 5.08
C GLY A 112 3.11 -1.76 5.69
N ILE A 113 3.63 -0.54 5.89
CA ILE A 113 4.86 -0.31 6.66
C ILE A 113 4.65 -0.82 8.10
N ASN A 114 5.53 -1.73 8.55
CA ASN A 114 5.49 -2.28 9.91
C ASN A 114 6.79 -2.03 10.68
N LYS A 115 7.57 -1.03 10.27
CA LYS A 115 8.85 -0.70 10.89
C LYS A 115 8.64 0.31 12.02
N ARG A 116 9.01 -0.06 13.24
CA ARG A 116 8.85 0.79 14.42
C ARG A 116 9.56 2.14 14.23
N GLY A 117 8.82 3.23 14.44
CA GLY A 117 9.35 4.60 14.42
C GLY A 117 9.60 5.18 13.03
N VAL A 118 9.23 4.48 11.96
CA VAL A 118 9.30 4.99 10.58
C VAL A 118 7.91 5.41 10.15
N GLY A 119 7.76 6.69 9.83
CA GLY A 119 6.50 7.26 9.41
C GLY A 119 6.11 6.80 8.01
N ASN A 120 4.83 6.48 7.86
CA ASN A 120 4.21 6.04 6.62
C ASN A 120 3.08 6.97 6.16
N PHE A 121 2.72 7.98 6.96
CA PHE A 121 1.82 9.06 6.60
C PHE A 121 2.53 10.39 6.86
N TYR A 122 2.71 11.23 5.85
CA TYR A 122 3.63 12.37 5.96
C TYR A 122 3.32 13.50 4.99
N ASP A 123 3.68 14.73 5.37
CA ASP A 123 3.78 15.88 4.48
C ASP A 123 5.26 16.30 4.35
N GLU A 124 5.54 17.53 3.93
CA GLU A 124 6.91 18.05 3.80
C GLU A 124 7.62 18.25 5.15
N ASN A 125 6.87 18.49 6.22
CA ASN A 125 7.36 18.92 7.53
C ASN A 125 7.16 17.87 8.63
N HIS A 126 6.15 17.01 8.48
CA HIS A 126 5.67 16.09 9.52
C HIS A 126 5.59 14.66 9.00
N SER A 127 5.82 13.71 9.89
CA SER A 127 5.81 12.29 9.59
C SER A 127 5.17 11.52 10.75
N TYR A 128 4.32 10.56 10.43
CA TYR A 128 3.51 9.83 11.40
C TYR A 128 3.52 8.34 11.10
N VAL A 129 3.56 7.54 12.17
CA VAL A 129 3.31 6.10 12.13
C VAL A 129 1.81 5.87 12.29
N VAL A 130 1.15 5.53 11.20
CA VAL A 130 -0.27 5.19 11.16
C VAL A 130 -0.43 3.67 11.15
N SER A 131 -1.39 3.18 11.93
CA SER A 131 -1.63 1.74 12.05
C SER A 131 -2.26 1.14 10.78
N LYS A 132 -2.08 -0.17 10.59
CA LYS A 132 -2.69 -0.96 9.51
C LYS A 132 -4.24 -0.95 9.51
N ARG A 133 -4.89 -0.39 10.54
CA ARG A 133 -6.35 -0.24 10.53
C ARG A 133 -6.80 0.74 9.46
N LEU A 134 -6.05 1.82 9.22
CA LEU A 134 -6.34 2.73 8.12
C LEU A 134 -6.33 1.98 6.75
N ASP A 135 -5.37 1.05 6.58
CA ASP A 135 -5.28 0.20 5.39
C ASP A 135 -6.52 -0.69 5.22
N ASN A 136 -6.99 -1.29 6.31
CA ASN A 136 -8.04 -2.31 6.28
C ASN A 136 -9.45 -1.73 6.29
N ASP A 137 -9.66 -0.64 7.02
CA ASP A 137 -11.01 -0.16 7.35
C ASP A 137 -11.42 1.00 6.46
N ILE A 138 -10.48 1.78 5.92
CA ILE A 138 -10.81 2.93 5.06
C ILE A 138 -10.46 2.61 3.61
N ILE A 139 -9.22 2.19 3.33
CA ILE A 139 -8.82 1.95 1.93
C ILE A 139 -9.55 0.74 1.33
N ARG A 140 -9.80 -0.34 2.09
CA ARG A 140 -10.55 -1.50 1.56
C ARG A 140 -12.05 -1.23 1.46
N ASN A 141 -12.66 -0.57 2.44
CA ASN A 141 -14.11 -0.32 2.46
C ASN A 141 -14.55 0.75 1.46
N LEU A 142 -13.66 1.69 1.11
CA LEU A 142 -13.92 2.65 0.03
C LEU A 142 -13.86 2.01 -1.36
N SER A 143 -13.48 0.74 -1.43
CA SER A 143 -13.08 0.08 -2.66
C SER A 143 -14.01 -1.10 -2.98
N PHE A 144 -14.90 -0.94 -3.96
CA PHE A 144 -15.55 -2.06 -4.67
C PHE A 144 -14.55 -2.83 -5.56
N ILE A 145 -13.25 -2.81 -5.20
CA ILE A 145 -12.16 -3.31 -6.00
C ILE A 145 -12.41 -4.78 -6.26
N ARG A 146 -12.73 -5.08 -7.52
CA ARG A 146 -12.56 -6.42 -8.06
C ARG A 146 -11.06 -6.58 -8.24
N LYS A 147 -10.42 -7.43 -7.44
CA LYS A 147 -9.04 -7.86 -7.66
C LYS A 147 -8.92 -9.37 -7.47
N PRO A 148 -7.88 -10.01 -8.02
CA PRO A 148 -7.54 -11.38 -7.66
C PRO A 148 -7.36 -11.52 -6.15
N ARG A 149 -7.77 -12.67 -5.62
CA ARG A 149 -7.42 -13.05 -4.24
C ARG A 149 -5.91 -13.10 -4.12
N GLU A 150 -5.35 -12.45 -3.10
CA GLU A 150 -3.91 -12.45 -2.85
C GLU A 150 -3.14 -12.02 -4.12
N PHE A 151 -3.53 -10.87 -4.69
CA PHE A 151 -2.99 -10.32 -5.94
C PHE A 151 -1.46 -10.35 -5.99
N GLU A 152 -0.79 -10.01 -4.89
CA GLU A 152 0.66 -10.04 -4.74
C GLU A 152 1.26 -11.45 -4.90
N LYS A 153 0.50 -12.51 -4.60
CA LYS A 153 0.91 -13.91 -4.76
C LYS A 153 0.70 -14.46 -6.18
N VAL A 154 0.06 -13.70 -7.07
CA VAL A 154 -0.16 -14.13 -8.45
C VAL A 154 0.50 -13.19 -9.46
N TYR A 155 0.44 -11.88 -9.25
CA TYR A 155 0.97 -10.88 -10.17
C TYR A 155 2.49 -10.96 -10.29
N TYR A 156 3.21 -10.78 -9.18
CA TYR A 156 4.68 -10.81 -9.20
C TYR A 156 5.23 -12.20 -9.53
N PRO A 157 4.70 -13.31 -8.96
CA PRO A 157 5.17 -14.64 -9.33
C PRO A 157 4.96 -14.99 -10.80
N SER A 158 3.89 -14.51 -11.45
CA SER A 158 3.72 -14.68 -12.90
C SER A 158 4.88 -14.09 -13.70
N ILE A 159 5.34 -12.91 -13.30
CA ILE A 159 6.50 -12.25 -13.91
C ILE A 159 7.77 -13.05 -13.63
N LEU A 160 8.01 -13.41 -12.36
CA LEU A 160 9.19 -14.17 -11.95
C LEU A 160 9.28 -15.54 -12.64
N GLU A 161 8.16 -16.22 -12.87
CA GLU A 161 8.12 -17.52 -13.55
C GLU A 161 8.56 -17.39 -15.02
N VAL A 162 8.06 -16.38 -15.74
CA VAL A 162 8.49 -16.09 -17.11
C VAL A 162 9.98 -15.75 -17.15
N LEU A 163 10.46 -14.91 -16.23
CA LEU A 163 11.87 -14.55 -16.14
C LEU A 163 12.75 -15.76 -15.81
N THR A 164 12.32 -16.62 -14.90
CA THR A 164 13.05 -17.85 -14.51
C THR A 164 13.21 -18.79 -15.70
N LYS A 165 12.16 -18.99 -16.50
CA LYS A 165 12.22 -19.81 -17.72
C LYS A 165 13.19 -19.28 -18.78
N ASN A 166 13.48 -17.99 -18.75
CA ASN A 166 14.35 -17.31 -19.72
C ASN A 166 15.66 -16.80 -19.10
N LYS A 167 15.97 -17.20 -17.85
CA LYS A 167 17.04 -16.60 -17.05
C LYS A 167 18.41 -16.70 -17.73
N ASP A 168 18.69 -17.81 -18.41
CA ASP A 168 20.01 -18.06 -19.01
C ASP A 168 20.23 -17.06 -20.16
N LYS A 169 19.28 -16.98 -21.10
CA LYS A 169 19.28 -16.01 -22.19
C LYS A 169 19.29 -14.55 -21.71
N LEU A 170 18.57 -14.25 -20.63
CA LEU A 170 18.48 -12.89 -20.09
C LEU A 170 19.77 -12.47 -19.38
N ASN A 171 20.48 -13.38 -18.73
CA ASN A 171 21.74 -13.09 -18.06
C ASN A 171 22.96 -13.08 -19.01
N GLU A 172 22.81 -13.55 -20.25
CA GLU A 172 23.86 -13.49 -21.26
C GLU A 172 24.27 -12.05 -21.59
N GLY A 173 25.58 -11.80 -21.68
CA GLY A 173 26.12 -10.54 -22.17
C GLY A 173 25.85 -9.33 -21.28
N ASN A 174 25.51 -9.52 -20.01
CA ASN A 174 25.29 -8.45 -19.02
C ASN A 174 24.24 -7.41 -19.49
N LYS A 175 23.18 -7.88 -20.16
CA LYS A 175 22.10 -7.04 -20.67
C LYS A 175 21.40 -6.29 -19.52
N LYS A 176 21.11 -5.00 -19.74
CA LYS A 176 20.24 -4.21 -18.84
C LYS A 176 18.78 -4.55 -19.11
N ILE A 177 18.07 -5.02 -18.09
CA ILE A 177 16.70 -5.53 -18.24
C ILE A 177 15.72 -4.64 -17.48
N GLY A 178 14.77 -4.05 -18.20
CA GLY A 178 13.73 -3.20 -17.64
C GLY A 178 12.42 -3.96 -17.52
N ILE A 179 11.85 -4.04 -16.32
CA ILE A 179 10.51 -4.60 -16.10
C ILE A 179 9.50 -3.46 -16.08
N ASP A 180 8.64 -3.41 -17.09
CA ASP A 180 7.57 -2.44 -17.24
C ASP A 180 6.27 -2.97 -16.61
N ILE A 181 6.10 -2.65 -15.33
CA ILE A 181 4.86 -2.93 -14.58
C ILE A 181 3.91 -1.73 -14.56
N GLU A 182 4.41 -0.51 -14.80
CA GLU A 182 3.57 0.70 -14.83
C GLU A 182 2.70 0.75 -16.09
N GLY A 183 3.14 0.09 -17.17
CA GLY A 183 2.33 -0.12 -18.37
C GLY A 183 1.07 -0.95 -18.14
N ASP A 184 0.97 -1.73 -17.05
CA ASP A 184 -0.23 -2.49 -16.69
C ASP A 184 -1.24 -1.61 -15.93
N ILE A 185 -1.85 -0.68 -16.66
CA ILE A 185 -2.77 0.35 -16.13
C ILE A 185 -3.91 -0.29 -15.32
N ASP A 186 -4.43 -1.45 -15.75
CA ASP A 186 -5.57 -2.12 -15.11
C ASP A 186 -5.25 -2.63 -13.70
N CYS A 187 -3.97 -2.95 -13.46
CA CYS A 187 -3.50 -3.47 -12.18
C CYS A 187 -2.68 -2.46 -11.37
N ALA A 188 -2.30 -1.31 -11.95
CA ALA A 188 -1.41 -0.32 -11.33
C ALA A 188 -1.87 0.14 -9.94
N GLN A 189 -3.18 0.30 -9.75
CA GLN A 189 -3.83 0.63 -8.48
C GLN A 189 -3.61 -0.39 -7.34
N TYR A 190 -3.25 -1.64 -7.65
CA TYR A 190 -3.02 -2.69 -6.66
C TYR A 190 -1.54 -2.82 -6.26
N LEU A 191 -0.65 -2.10 -6.94
CA LEU A 191 0.79 -2.15 -6.70
C LEU A 191 1.14 -1.29 -5.49
N LEU A 192 1.46 -1.95 -4.38
CA LEU A 192 1.93 -1.33 -3.15
C LEU A 192 3.45 -1.29 -3.11
N SER A 193 4.02 -0.20 -2.59
CA SER A 193 5.47 -0.01 -2.53
C SER A 193 6.21 -1.09 -1.74
N VAL A 194 5.60 -1.59 -0.65
CA VAL A 194 6.20 -2.68 0.14
C VAL A 194 6.34 -3.95 -0.69
N ASP A 195 5.30 -4.30 -1.47
CA ASP A 195 5.33 -5.49 -2.33
C ASP A 195 6.32 -5.32 -3.48
N LEU A 196 6.45 -4.10 -4.02
CA LEU A 196 7.41 -3.78 -5.07
C LEU A 196 8.86 -3.95 -4.60
N GLU A 197 9.19 -3.55 -3.37
CA GLU A 197 10.53 -3.79 -2.81
C GLU A 197 10.83 -5.28 -2.66
N ASP A 198 9.86 -6.06 -2.20
CA ASP A 198 10.00 -7.51 -2.09
C ASP A 198 10.16 -8.16 -3.47
N PHE A 199 9.40 -7.69 -4.47
CA PHE A 199 9.52 -8.13 -5.85
C PHE A 199 10.90 -7.78 -6.44
N LYS A 200 11.40 -6.55 -6.25
CA LYS A 200 12.73 -6.13 -6.73
C LYS A 200 13.83 -7.04 -6.21
N ARG A 201 13.81 -7.40 -4.91
CA ARG A 201 14.81 -8.32 -4.33
C ARG A 201 14.75 -9.70 -4.99
N LYS A 202 13.55 -10.25 -5.19
CA LYS A 202 13.37 -11.55 -5.86
C LYS A 202 13.78 -11.49 -7.33
N LEU A 203 13.43 -10.43 -8.04
CA LEU A 203 13.83 -10.16 -9.41
C LEU A 203 15.36 -10.20 -9.55
N GLN A 204 16.07 -9.44 -8.71
CA GLN A 204 17.53 -9.35 -8.73
C GLN A 204 18.22 -10.67 -8.36
N SER A 205 17.55 -11.55 -7.60
CA SER A 205 18.06 -12.90 -7.31
C SER A 205 18.03 -13.84 -8.53
N ILE A 206 17.15 -13.58 -9.49
CA ILE A 206 17.03 -14.35 -10.75
C ILE A 206 17.87 -13.70 -11.84
N ILE A 207 17.81 -12.37 -11.93
CA ILE A 207 18.44 -11.54 -12.95
C ILE A 207 19.08 -10.33 -12.27
N PRO A 208 20.37 -10.36 -11.90
CA PRO A 208 21.02 -9.31 -11.13
C PRO A 208 20.97 -7.91 -11.77
N ASN A 209 20.96 -7.83 -13.11
CA ASN A 209 20.91 -6.58 -13.87
C ASN A 209 19.50 -6.11 -14.23
N ALA A 210 18.47 -6.72 -13.64
CA ALA A 210 17.10 -6.29 -13.83
C ALA A 210 16.67 -5.22 -12.82
N SER A 211 15.89 -4.26 -13.28
CA SER A 211 15.24 -3.24 -12.45
C SER A 211 13.83 -2.96 -12.93
N LEU A 212 13.01 -2.39 -12.05
CA LEU A 212 11.75 -1.80 -12.48
C LEU A 212 12.06 -0.57 -13.33
N MET A 213 11.40 -0.48 -14.48
CA MET A 213 11.53 0.65 -15.38
C MET A 213 10.71 1.84 -14.85
N ASN A 214 11.19 3.07 -15.08
CA ASN A 214 10.49 4.30 -14.73
C ASN A 214 10.47 5.23 -15.96
N ARG A 215 9.64 4.86 -16.95
CA ARG A 215 9.43 5.61 -18.21
C ARG A 215 10.71 5.96 -18.97
N ASP A 216 11.78 5.22 -18.73
CA ASP A 216 13.13 5.43 -19.24
C ASP A 216 13.54 4.25 -20.14
N ARG A 217 12.62 3.90 -21.05
CA ARG A 217 12.66 2.70 -21.89
C ARG A 217 13.97 2.56 -22.65
N GLU A 218 14.55 3.66 -23.09
CA GLU A 218 15.82 3.76 -23.82
C GLU A 218 17.03 3.24 -23.05
N ASN A 219 16.99 3.21 -21.72
CA ASN A 219 18.13 2.80 -20.88
C ASN A 219 18.35 1.28 -20.81
N TYR A 220 17.43 0.50 -21.39
CA TYR A 220 17.41 -0.95 -21.29
C TYR A 220 17.66 -1.63 -22.64
N ASP A 221 18.41 -2.73 -22.59
CA ASP A 221 18.67 -3.60 -23.74
C ASP A 221 17.48 -4.53 -24.01
N VAL A 222 16.86 -5.00 -22.93
CA VAL A 222 15.69 -5.89 -22.95
C VAL A 222 14.58 -5.27 -22.13
N ILE A 223 13.36 -5.32 -22.65
CA ILE A 223 12.16 -4.81 -21.98
C ILE A 223 11.22 -5.97 -21.75
N VAL A 224 10.71 -6.06 -20.53
CA VAL A 224 9.69 -7.03 -20.12
C VAL A 224 8.42 -6.27 -19.81
N THR A 225 7.47 -6.29 -20.75
CA THR A 225 6.18 -5.61 -20.59
C THR A 225 5.15 -6.59 -20.04
N VAL A 226 4.41 -6.14 -19.03
CA VAL A 226 3.30 -6.88 -18.43
C VAL A 226 1.99 -6.26 -18.88
N LYS A 227 1.05 -7.07 -19.37
CA LYS A 227 -0.28 -6.59 -19.80
C LYS A 227 -1.38 -7.53 -19.34
N ASN A 228 -2.13 -7.10 -18.33
CA ASN A 228 -3.31 -7.83 -17.87
C ASN A 228 -4.32 -8.06 -19.02
N GLN A 229 -4.93 -9.25 -19.05
CA GLN A 229 -5.98 -9.64 -20.00
C GLN A 229 -7.31 -9.95 -19.32
N GLY A 230 -7.43 -9.63 -18.04
CA GLY A 230 -8.59 -9.84 -17.21
C GLY A 230 -8.31 -10.73 -16.00
N TYR A 231 -9.14 -10.53 -14.98
CA TYR A 231 -9.10 -11.31 -13.76
C TYR A 231 -10.48 -11.47 -13.12
N LYS A 232 -10.59 -12.53 -12.32
CA LYS A 232 -11.64 -12.77 -11.32
C LYS A 232 -10.96 -13.03 -9.98
N THR A 233 -11.73 -13.23 -8.92
CA THR A 233 -11.19 -13.58 -7.60
C THR A 233 -10.27 -14.81 -7.65
N THR A 234 -10.57 -15.80 -8.50
CA THR A 234 -9.86 -17.08 -8.59
C THR A 234 -9.15 -17.32 -9.92
N THR A 235 -9.10 -16.33 -10.82
CA THR A 235 -8.46 -16.46 -12.13
C THR A 235 -7.73 -15.19 -12.48
N PHE A 236 -6.52 -15.28 -13.01
CA PHE A 236 -5.74 -14.14 -13.48
C PHE A 236 -5.08 -14.49 -14.81
N LYS A 237 -5.19 -13.60 -15.81
CA LYS A 237 -4.59 -13.78 -17.13
C LYS A 237 -3.74 -12.57 -17.46
N THR A 238 -2.49 -12.79 -17.86
CA THR A 238 -1.59 -11.71 -18.29
C THR A 238 -0.69 -12.14 -19.43
N ILE A 239 -0.43 -11.23 -20.37
CA ILE A 239 0.59 -11.43 -21.39
C ILE A 239 1.85 -10.74 -20.89
N ILE A 240 2.95 -11.49 -20.86
CA ILE A 240 4.28 -10.95 -20.59
C ILE A 240 5.07 -11.01 -21.89
N THR A 241 5.53 -9.87 -22.35
CA THR A 241 6.31 -9.76 -23.58
C THR A 241 7.76 -9.45 -23.23
N ILE A 242 8.68 -10.27 -23.72
CA ILE A 242 10.12 -10.00 -23.66
C ILE A 242 10.55 -9.49 -25.03
N GLU A 243 11.02 -8.24 -25.07
CA GLU A 243 11.56 -7.59 -26.26
C GLU A 243 13.07 -7.38 -26.08
N ASP A 244 13.88 -8.05 -26.90
CA ASP A 244 15.32 -7.83 -26.97
C ASP A 244 15.64 -6.88 -28.12
N LYS A 245 16.08 -5.67 -27.80
CA LYS A 245 16.37 -4.64 -28.81
C LYS A 245 17.63 -4.92 -29.62
N LYS A 246 18.60 -5.63 -29.03
CA LYS A 246 19.86 -5.97 -29.71
C LYS A 246 19.62 -7.07 -30.73
N GLU A 247 18.89 -8.11 -30.35
CA GLU A 247 18.52 -9.23 -31.21
C GLU A 247 17.34 -8.93 -32.13
N LYS A 248 16.65 -7.79 -31.92
CA LYS A 248 15.41 -7.41 -32.61
C LYS A 248 14.36 -8.52 -32.55
N SER A 249 14.27 -9.16 -31.39
CA SER A 249 13.35 -10.28 -31.16
C SER A 249 12.31 -9.92 -30.12
N GLN A 250 11.12 -10.49 -30.27
CA GLN A 250 10.03 -10.32 -29.33
C GLN A 250 9.34 -11.67 -29.13
N THR A 251 9.13 -12.03 -27.86
CA THR A 251 8.43 -13.26 -27.48
C THR A 251 7.31 -12.93 -26.50
N ASN A 252 6.11 -13.42 -26.79
CA ASN A 252 4.96 -13.30 -25.90
C ASN A 252 4.77 -14.59 -25.09
N TYR A 253 4.57 -14.42 -23.79
CA TYR A 253 4.24 -15.48 -22.84
C TYR A 253 2.82 -15.23 -22.33
N TYR A 254 1.96 -16.22 -22.50
CA TYR A 254 0.58 -16.21 -22.05
C TYR A 254 0.52 -16.89 -20.69
N VAL A 255 0.26 -16.12 -19.64
CA VAL A 255 0.26 -16.62 -18.27
C VAL A 255 -1.17 -16.73 -17.75
N THR A 256 -1.59 -17.96 -17.47
CA THR A 256 -2.89 -18.28 -16.87
C THR A 256 -2.67 -18.72 -15.44
N CYS A 257 -3.37 -18.09 -14.51
CA CYS A 257 -3.34 -18.47 -13.12
C CYS A 257 -4.72 -18.86 -12.64
N GLU A 258 -4.81 -19.96 -11.90
CA GLU A 258 -6.04 -20.46 -11.30
C GLU A 258 -5.83 -20.72 -9.81
N TYR A 259 -6.77 -20.23 -9.00
CA TYR A 259 -6.76 -20.45 -7.56
C TYR A 259 -7.51 -21.72 -7.23
N TYR A 260 -6.79 -22.74 -6.75
CA TYR A 260 -7.36 -24.02 -6.34
C TYR A 260 -6.58 -24.61 -5.17
N GLY A 261 -7.26 -25.25 -4.22
CA GLY A 261 -6.58 -25.93 -3.10
C GLY A 261 -5.82 -24.99 -2.15
N ASN A 262 -6.29 -23.74 -2.01
CA ASN A 262 -5.66 -22.65 -1.23
C ASN A 262 -4.34 -22.10 -1.80
N ASP A 263 -4.01 -22.38 -3.06
CA ASP A 263 -2.83 -21.83 -3.72
C ASP A 263 -3.12 -21.41 -5.17
N TRP A 264 -2.23 -20.62 -5.74
CA TRP A 264 -2.27 -20.23 -7.15
C TRP A 264 -1.41 -21.18 -8.00
N ASN A 265 -2.05 -21.85 -8.96
CA ASN A 265 -1.33 -22.56 -10.00
C ASN A 265 -1.03 -21.60 -11.16
N ILE A 266 0.24 -21.44 -11.53
CA ILE A 266 0.70 -20.54 -12.59
C ILE A 266 1.16 -21.36 -13.78
N LYS A 267 0.48 -21.19 -14.91
CA LYS A 267 0.83 -21.82 -16.19
C LYS A 267 1.34 -20.77 -17.16
N VAL A 268 2.50 -21.03 -17.76
CA VAL A 268 3.13 -20.17 -18.76
C VAL A 268 3.22 -20.91 -20.08
N ASP A 269 2.57 -20.36 -21.12
CA ASP A 269 2.58 -20.91 -22.48
C ASP A 269 3.18 -19.89 -23.46
N THR A 270 3.88 -20.36 -24.50
CA THR A 270 4.40 -19.49 -25.60
C THR A 270 3.41 -19.34 -26.76
N LYS A 271 2.31 -20.09 -26.73
CA LYS A 271 1.18 -19.98 -27.65
C LYS A 271 -0.06 -19.56 -26.88
N LYS A 272 -0.91 -18.74 -27.50
CA LYS A 272 -2.17 -18.32 -26.88
C LYS A 272 -3.02 -19.57 -26.60
N PRO A 273 -3.44 -19.84 -25.35
CA PRO A 273 -4.34 -20.94 -25.06
C PRO A 273 -5.72 -20.73 -25.70
N ASP A 274 -6.39 -21.79 -26.12
CA ASP A 274 -7.75 -21.69 -26.70
C ASP A 274 -8.79 -21.17 -25.70
N SER A 275 -8.53 -21.33 -24.40
CA SER A 275 -9.40 -20.90 -23.30
C SER A 275 -9.33 -19.38 -23.00
N TRP A 276 -8.67 -18.60 -23.85
CA TRP A 276 -8.40 -17.17 -23.66
C TRP A 276 -9.27 -16.20 -24.45
#